data_AF-A0A2S9DPW0-F1
#
_entry.id   AF-A0A2S9DPW0-F1
#
_cell.length_a   1.000
_cell.length_b   1.000
_cell.length_c   1.000
_cell.angle_alpha   90.00
_cell.angle_beta   90.00
_cell.angle_gamma   90.00
#
_symmetry.space_group_name_H-M   'P 1'
#
loop_
_entity.id
_entity.type
_entity.pdbx_description
1 polymer ?
#
loop_
_entity_poly.entity_id
_entity_poly.type
_entity_poly.pdbx_seq_one_letter_code
_entity_poly.pdbx_strand_id
1 'polypeptide(L)'
;MKTLFPNHFANEPEKITKLWSECIFVFDTNVLTGLYKYSDETRDALYRVIESLEDSLWIPYQVMFEYLDNRAKIVHDQSKLYDSAISKLEDLKSEIDIPNRAPFVSKEIYESFCQSTELVLADLRVRRDLHVGRITDDDVKRRLSELLDGKVGPPYTASELAALAIEGEVRYSQKIPPGFEDRDKHKGSQLLREINKRYGDLIFWKQVLDKAKDASSSVILVTGERKEDWWSVCGGKTIGPLPELMEEFSLVTGKDFYIYSTHSFLKFANDYRHQNTSPAAVDEVRDAFVNEGELAAREAAQETSLLGDITENGDIELPSTRRYDIKYYQRIEESIEVTIQQLDSMILNVREKVAEAEVVSSPAVVEVQKGHLANLNSRRKTLRMKQRYCSRKISQMLNDSLI
;
A
#
# COMPACT_ATOMS: atom_id res chain seq x y z
N MET A 1 14.46 27.77 -12.32
CA MET A 1 13.50 27.04 -11.46
C MET A 1 13.05 25.74 -12.11
N LYS A 2 12.33 25.75 -13.24
CA LYS A 2 11.86 24.52 -13.91
C LYS A 2 12.96 23.50 -14.25
N THR A 3 14.14 23.95 -14.66
CA THR A 3 15.28 23.07 -14.97
C THR A 3 15.90 22.41 -13.74
N LEU A 4 15.85 23.08 -12.57
CA LEU A 4 16.43 22.56 -11.33
C LEU A 4 15.43 21.73 -10.52
N PHE A 5 14.12 21.97 -10.72
CA PHE A 5 13.04 21.32 -9.99
C PHE A 5 11.96 20.79 -10.96
N PRO A 6 12.32 19.99 -11.98
CA PRO A 6 11.39 19.58 -13.03
C PRO A 6 10.17 18.81 -12.50
N ASN A 7 10.33 18.10 -11.38
CA ASN A 7 9.31 17.26 -10.75
C ASN A 7 8.17 18.06 -10.11
N HIS A 8 8.43 19.30 -9.67
CA HIS A 8 7.39 20.19 -9.16
C HIS A 8 6.48 20.75 -10.28
N PHE A 9 6.84 20.52 -11.54
CA PHE A 9 6.10 20.94 -12.73
C PHE A 9 5.74 19.71 -13.60
N ALA A 10 5.51 18.56 -12.98
CA ALA A 10 5.17 17.32 -13.69
C ALA A 10 3.76 17.33 -14.29
N ASN A 11 2.86 18.17 -13.78
CA ASN A 11 1.47 18.32 -14.21
C ASN A 11 1.26 19.25 -15.42
N GLU A 12 2.33 19.71 -16.07
CA GLU A 12 2.21 20.54 -17.28
C GLU A 12 1.57 19.73 -18.44
N PRO A 13 0.56 20.28 -19.14
CA PRO A 13 -0.20 19.53 -20.15
C PRO A 13 0.65 18.87 -21.24
N GLU A 14 1.72 19.54 -21.67
CA GLU A 14 2.66 19.02 -22.68
C GLU A 14 3.40 17.78 -22.17
N LYS A 15 3.86 17.80 -20.90
CA LYS A 15 4.54 16.66 -20.29
C LYS A 15 3.60 15.48 -20.11
N ILE A 16 2.38 15.74 -19.62
CA ILE A 16 1.35 14.70 -19.46
C ILE A 16 1.02 14.06 -20.81
N THR A 17 0.82 14.86 -21.86
CA THR A 17 0.53 14.33 -23.21
C THR A 17 1.65 13.43 -23.71
N LYS A 18 2.92 13.84 -23.54
CA LYS A 18 4.08 13.01 -23.88
C LYS A 18 4.16 11.73 -23.05
N LEU A 19 3.85 11.83 -21.75
CA LEU A 19 3.83 10.69 -20.84
C LEU A 19 2.83 9.63 -21.34
N TRP A 20 1.60 10.02 -21.67
CA TRP A 20 0.56 9.11 -22.17
C TRP A 20 0.92 8.40 -23.49
N SER A 21 1.79 8.99 -24.32
CA SER A 21 2.23 8.39 -25.59
C SER A 21 3.44 7.45 -25.47
N GLU A 22 4.31 7.61 -24.46
CA GLU A 22 5.62 6.93 -24.40
C GLU A 22 5.86 6.15 -23.10
N CYS A 23 4.84 5.98 -22.25
CA CYS A 23 5.00 5.33 -20.94
C CYS A 23 4.53 3.87 -20.90
N ILE A 24 5.02 3.20 -19.86
CA ILE A 24 4.47 1.97 -19.33
C ILE A 24 3.44 2.32 -18.25
N PHE A 25 2.26 1.72 -18.34
CA PHE A 25 1.22 1.79 -17.33
C PHE A 25 1.40 0.65 -16.33
N VAL A 26 1.36 1.01 -15.04
CA VAL A 26 1.41 0.08 -13.92
C VAL A 26 0.17 0.29 -13.07
N PHE A 27 -0.54 -0.79 -12.77
CA PHE A 27 -1.63 -0.76 -11.78
C PHE A 27 -1.14 -1.30 -10.45
N ASP A 28 -1.56 -0.64 -9.38
CA ASP A 28 -1.39 -1.11 -8.01
C ASP A 28 -2.40 -2.23 -7.66
N THR A 29 -2.10 -3.00 -6.62
CA THR A 29 -2.93 -4.09 -6.09
C THR A 29 -4.34 -3.63 -5.76
N ASN A 30 -4.49 -2.43 -5.16
CA ASN A 30 -5.80 -1.89 -4.78
C ASN A 30 -6.72 -1.63 -5.99
N VAL A 31 -6.15 -1.35 -7.17
CA VAL A 31 -6.94 -1.15 -8.40
C VAL A 31 -7.51 -2.47 -8.87
N LEU A 32 -6.68 -3.52 -8.90
CA LEU A 32 -7.09 -4.86 -9.33
C LEU A 32 -8.07 -5.50 -8.34
N THR A 33 -7.85 -5.30 -7.04
CA THR A 33 -8.76 -5.80 -6.00
C THR A 33 -10.07 -5.00 -5.95
N GLY A 34 -10.08 -3.74 -6.40
CA GLY A 34 -11.29 -2.94 -6.59
C GLY A 34 -12.31 -3.57 -7.53
N LEU A 35 -11.88 -4.42 -8.48
CA LEU A 35 -12.79 -5.16 -9.38
C LEU A 35 -13.78 -6.08 -8.63
N TYR A 36 -13.56 -6.42 -7.36
CA TYR A 36 -14.52 -7.17 -6.56
C TYR A 36 -15.54 -6.28 -5.83
N LYS A 37 -15.30 -4.97 -5.80
CA LYS A 37 -16.05 -3.99 -5.01
C LYS A 37 -17.01 -3.16 -5.87
N TYR A 38 -16.69 -2.99 -7.15
CA TYR A 38 -17.48 -2.20 -8.08
C TYR A 38 -18.67 -2.96 -8.66
N SER A 39 -19.66 -2.21 -9.14
CA SER A 39 -20.73 -2.66 -10.01
C SER A 39 -20.19 -3.32 -11.28
N ASP A 40 -21.04 -4.10 -11.93
CA ASP A 40 -20.68 -4.79 -13.17
C ASP A 40 -20.31 -3.79 -14.27
N GLU A 41 -21.03 -2.67 -14.35
CA GLU A 41 -20.78 -1.61 -15.33
C GLU A 41 -19.41 -0.95 -15.15
N THR A 42 -19.05 -0.64 -13.90
CA THR A 42 -17.78 0.01 -13.55
C THR A 42 -16.61 -0.96 -13.69
N ARG A 43 -16.81 -2.22 -13.31
CA ARG A 43 -15.85 -3.30 -13.51
C ARG A 43 -15.53 -3.51 -14.99
N ASP A 44 -16.56 -3.56 -15.83
CA ASP A 44 -16.39 -3.69 -17.28
C ASP A 44 -15.70 -2.47 -17.90
N ALA A 45 -15.97 -1.27 -17.38
CA ALA A 45 -15.25 -0.07 -17.81
C ALA A 45 -13.76 -0.16 -17.49
N LEU A 46 -13.40 -0.61 -16.29
CA LEU A 46 -12.00 -0.79 -15.91
C LEU A 46 -11.32 -1.88 -16.75
N TYR A 47 -12.01 -2.98 -17.07
CA TYR A 47 -11.48 -3.99 -18.00
C TYR A 47 -11.19 -3.43 -19.38
N ARG A 48 -12.10 -2.65 -19.97
CA ARG A 48 -11.89 -2.02 -21.29
C ARG A 48 -10.69 -1.08 -21.27
N VAL A 49 -10.51 -0.31 -20.19
CA VAL A 49 -9.35 0.55 -20.07
C VAL A 49 -8.07 -0.27 -19.98
N ILE A 50 -8.00 -1.30 -19.13
CA ILE A 50 -6.83 -2.20 -19.01
C ILE A 50 -6.50 -2.84 -20.37
N GLU A 51 -7.52 -3.31 -21.09
CA GLU A 51 -7.38 -3.94 -22.42
C GLU A 51 -6.83 -2.94 -23.45
N SER A 52 -7.30 -1.70 -23.45
CA SER A 52 -6.85 -0.64 -24.37
C SER A 52 -5.39 -0.23 -24.23
N LEU A 53 -4.71 -0.63 -23.15
CA LEU A 53 -3.30 -0.33 -22.92
C LEU A 53 -2.37 -1.29 -23.66
N GLU A 54 -2.86 -2.47 -24.05
CA GLU A 54 -2.13 -3.45 -24.86
C GLU A 54 -0.68 -3.68 -24.38
N ASP A 55 0.31 -3.38 -25.23
CA ASP A 55 1.75 -3.56 -24.97
C ASP A 55 2.34 -2.50 -24.01
N SER A 56 1.61 -1.40 -23.77
CA SER A 56 2.03 -0.38 -22.81
C SER A 56 1.72 -0.76 -21.36
N LEU A 57 1.05 -1.89 -21.12
CA LEU A 57 0.72 -2.37 -19.78
C LEU A 57 1.79 -3.33 -19.24
N TRP A 58 2.24 -3.10 -18.01
CA TRP A 58 3.09 -4.03 -17.28
C TRP A 58 2.75 -4.04 -15.79
N ILE A 59 2.80 -5.21 -15.16
CA ILE A 59 2.45 -5.37 -13.74
C ILE A 59 3.65 -5.95 -12.97
N PRO A 60 4.10 -5.30 -11.88
CA PRO A 60 5.09 -5.87 -10.98
C PRO A 60 4.64 -7.20 -10.39
N TYR A 61 5.60 -8.11 -10.17
CA TYR A 61 5.31 -9.38 -9.50
C TYR A 61 4.65 -9.15 -8.14
N GLN A 62 5.11 -8.14 -7.39
CA GLN A 62 4.60 -7.83 -6.06
C GLN A 62 3.09 -7.53 -6.09
N VAL A 63 2.61 -6.81 -7.11
CA VAL A 63 1.18 -6.48 -7.26
C VAL A 63 0.35 -7.75 -7.43
N MET A 64 0.77 -8.66 -8.31
CA MET A 64 0.04 -9.90 -8.52
C MET A 64 0.14 -10.85 -7.32
N PHE A 65 1.28 -10.87 -6.63
CA PHE A 65 1.44 -11.64 -5.40
C PHE A 65 0.45 -11.18 -4.34
N GLU A 66 0.36 -9.88 -4.08
CA GLU A 66 -0.57 -9.32 -3.09
C GLU A 66 -2.02 -9.48 -3.51
N TYR A 67 -2.33 -9.29 -4.80
CA TYR A 67 -3.67 -9.53 -5.33
C TYR A 67 -4.11 -10.97 -5.03
N LEU A 68 -3.29 -11.96 -5.37
CA LEU A 68 -3.61 -13.37 -5.16
C LEU A 68 -3.71 -13.74 -3.67
N ASP A 69 -2.86 -13.15 -2.83
CA ASP A 69 -2.85 -13.39 -1.39
C ASP A 69 -4.09 -12.80 -0.68
N ASN A 70 -4.56 -11.64 -1.14
CA ASN A 70 -5.65 -10.90 -0.50
C ASN A 70 -7.03 -11.18 -1.11
N ARG A 71 -7.11 -11.67 -2.36
CA ARG A 71 -8.35 -11.87 -3.12
C ARG A 71 -9.46 -12.55 -2.34
N ALA A 72 -9.17 -13.71 -1.74
CA ALA A 72 -10.17 -14.51 -1.03
C ALA A 72 -10.72 -13.76 0.20
N LYS A 73 -9.85 -13.01 0.89
CA LYS A 73 -10.24 -12.15 2.00
C LYS A 73 -11.16 -11.02 1.52
N ILE A 74 -10.80 -10.34 0.44
CA ILE A 74 -11.62 -9.24 -0.13
C ILE A 74 -13.00 -9.74 -0.53
N VAL A 75 -13.07 -10.88 -1.23
CA VAL A 75 -14.35 -11.49 -1.63
C VAL A 75 -15.25 -11.77 -0.41
N HIS A 76 -14.67 -12.34 0.64
CA HIS A 76 -15.37 -12.61 1.89
C HIS A 76 -15.78 -11.33 2.65
N ASP A 77 -14.90 -10.32 2.69
CA ASP A 77 -15.22 -9.05 3.35
C ASP A 77 -16.33 -8.30 2.59
N GLN A 78 -16.38 -8.40 1.26
CA GLN A 78 -17.50 -7.91 0.47
C GLN A 78 -18.79 -8.67 0.72
N SER A 79 -18.76 -10.01 0.88
CA SER A 79 -19.97 -10.77 1.21
C SER A 79 -20.59 -10.35 2.55
N LYS A 80 -19.75 -10.00 3.54
CA LYS A 80 -20.22 -9.47 4.83
C LYS A 80 -20.97 -8.15 4.71
N LEU A 81 -20.62 -7.29 3.75
CA LEU A 81 -21.36 -6.05 3.52
C LEU A 81 -22.80 -6.34 3.07
N TYR A 82 -22.98 -7.35 2.21
CA TYR A 82 -24.31 -7.82 1.84
C TYR A 82 -25.05 -8.44 3.03
N ASP A 83 -24.40 -9.30 3.83
CA ASP A 83 -25.03 -9.89 5.02
C ASP A 83 -25.49 -8.80 6.01
N SER A 84 -24.66 -7.78 6.24
CA SER A 84 -25.03 -6.63 7.06
C SER A 84 -26.20 -5.84 6.47
N ALA A 85 -26.25 -5.62 5.16
CA ALA A 85 -27.35 -4.91 4.51
C ALA A 85 -28.66 -5.70 4.60
N ILE A 86 -28.60 -7.01 4.37
CA ILE A 86 -29.73 -7.94 4.52
C ILE A 86 -30.26 -7.90 5.94
N SER A 87 -29.40 -8.08 6.95
CA SER A 87 -29.80 -8.06 8.36
C SER A 87 -30.49 -6.75 8.73
N LYS A 88 -29.91 -5.59 8.37
CA LYS A 88 -30.50 -4.28 8.69
C LYS A 88 -31.88 -4.09 8.06
N LEU A 89 -32.08 -4.60 6.86
CA LEU A 89 -33.35 -4.49 6.16
C LEU A 89 -34.41 -5.45 6.75
N GLU A 90 -34.00 -6.65 7.15
CA GLU A 90 -34.85 -7.60 7.90
C GLU A 90 -35.24 -7.05 9.28
N ASP A 91 -34.30 -6.46 10.00
CA ASP A 91 -34.53 -5.81 11.31
C ASP A 91 -35.53 -4.67 11.17
N LEU A 92 -35.32 -3.76 10.20
CA LEU A 92 -36.25 -2.66 9.91
C LEU A 92 -37.66 -3.17 9.57
N LYS A 93 -37.74 -4.24 8.78
CA LYS A 93 -39.03 -4.87 8.45
C LYS A 93 -39.72 -5.39 9.72
N SER A 94 -38.98 -6.04 10.62
CA SER A 94 -39.51 -6.56 11.88
C SER A 94 -39.95 -5.46 12.86
N GLU A 95 -39.26 -4.32 12.89
CA GLU A 95 -39.63 -3.16 13.72
C GLU A 95 -40.94 -2.51 13.28
N ILE A 96 -41.26 -2.59 11.98
CA ILE A 96 -42.53 -2.12 11.42
C ILE A 96 -43.64 -3.15 11.66
N ASP A 97 -43.29 -4.44 11.65
CA ASP A 97 -44.20 -5.60 11.79
C ASP A 97 -44.39 -6.03 13.26
N ILE A 98 -44.76 -5.10 14.16
CA ILE A 98 -44.96 -5.42 15.59
C ILE A 98 -46.30 -6.13 15.78
N PRO A 99 -46.33 -7.39 16.26
CA PRO A 99 -47.57 -8.08 16.58
C PRO A 99 -48.34 -7.32 17.67
N ASN A 100 -49.62 -7.01 17.42
CA ASN A 100 -50.53 -6.25 18.29
C ASN A 100 -50.42 -4.71 18.25
N ARG A 101 -49.67 -4.13 17.31
CA ARG A 101 -49.87 -2.74 16.89
C ARG A 101 -50.32 -2.73 15.43
N ALA A 102 -51.32 -1.91 15.10
CA ALA A 102 -51.50 -1.54 13.70
C ALA A 102 -50.16 -0.94 13.24
N PRO A 103 -49.67 -1.26 12.03
CA PRO A 103 -48.50 -0.58 11.50
C PRO A 103 -48.70 0.93 11.67
N PHE A 104 -47.65 1.67 11.99
CA PHE A 104 -47.73 3.15 12.06
C PHE A 104 -48.07 3.79 10.70
N VAL A 105 -48.21 2.96 9.65
CA VAL A 105 -48.51 3.28 8.25
C VAL A 105 -49.79 2.58 7.79
N SER A 106 -50.41 3.06 6.71
CA SER A 106 -51.59 2.40 6.16
C SER A 106 -51.28 0.99 5.66
N LYS A 107 -52.29 0.12 5.59
CA LYS A 107 -52.15 -1.26 5.13
C LYS A 107 -51.57 -1.33 3.72
N GLU A 108 -52.03 -0.46 2.83
CA GLU A 108 -51.58 -0.41 1.43
C GLU A 108 -50.09 -0.03 1.32
N ILE A 109 -49.64 0.94 2.13
CA ILE A 109 -48.24 1.35 2.19
C ILE A 109 -47.38 0.21 2.75
N TYR A 110 -47.85 -0.45 3.81
CA TYR A 110 -47.14 -1.59 4.39
C TYR A 110 -46.99 -2.74 3.40
N GLU A 111 -48.05 -3.11 2.69
CA GLU A 111 -48.00 -4.17 1.66
C GLU A 111 -47.01 -3.81 0.53
N SER A 112 -47.02 -2.56 0.06
CA SER A 112 -46.06 -2.07 -0.95
C SER A 112 -44.62 -2.08 -0.44
N PHE A 113 -44.39 -1.68 0.83
CA PHE A 113 -43.10 -1.75 1.49
C PHE A 113 -42.59 -3.19 1.60
N CYS A 114 -43.43 -4.14 2.04
CA CYS A 114 -43.06 -5.54 2.12
C CYS A 114 -42.68 -6.11 0.76
N GLN A 115 -43.47 -5.86 -0.28
CA GLN A 115 -43.17 -6.31 -1.64
C GLN A 115 -41.84 -5.76 -2.13
N SER A 116 -41.62 -4.45 -1.98
CA SER A 116 -40.37 -3.80 -2.39
C SER A 116 -39.17 -4.33 -1.60
N THR A 117 -39.35 -4.56 -0.31
CA THR A 117 -38.32 -5.10 0.59
C THR A 117 -37.91 -6.52 0.19
N GLU A 118 -38.87 -7.39 -0.13
CA GLU A 118 -38.56 -8.76 -0.59
C GLU A 118 -37.80 -8.76 -1.92
N LEU A 119 -38.14 -7.86 -2.85
CA LEU A 119 -37.38 -7.71 -4.10
C LEU A 119 -35.93 -7.31 -3.85
N VAL A 120 -35.71 -6.35 -2.95
CA VAL A 120 -34.35 -5.91 -2.57
C VAL A 120 -33.60 -7.03 -1.86
N LEU A 121 -34.22 -7.73 -0.90
CA LEU A 121 -33.61 -8.86 -0.20
C LEU A 121 -33.23 -9.99 -1.16
N ALA A 122 -34.09 -10.28 -2.14
CA ALA A 122 -33.79 -11.28 -3.17
C ALA A 122 -32.55 -10.89 -4.00
N ASP A 123 -32.48 -9.65 -4.48
CA ASP A 123 -31.32 -9.16 -5.25
C ASP A 123 -30.03 -9.18 -4.42
N LEU A 124 -30.08 -8.70 -3.17
CA LEU A 124 -28.92 -8.71 -2.26
C LEU A 124 -28.42 -10.13 -1.99
N ARG A 125 -29.32 -11.09 -1.77
CA ARG A 125 -28.96 -12.51 -1.54
C ARG A 125 -28.31 -13.12 -2.79
N VAL A 126 -28.84 -12.86 -3.98
CA VAL A 126 -28.26 -13.33 -5.24
C VAL A 126 -26.85 -12.76 -5.45
N ARG A 127 -26.66 -11.46 -5.23
CA ARG A 127 -25.35 -10.81 -5.35
C ARG A 127 -24.35 -11.32 -4.31
N ARG A 128 -24.78 -11.49 -3.06
CA ARG A 128 -23.97 -12.11 -2.01
C ARG A 128 -23.51 -13.51 -2.42
N ASP A 129 -24.42 -14.35 -2.88
CA ASP A 129 -24.13 -15.74 -3.25
C ASP A 129 -23.17 -15.81 -4.44
N LEU A 130 -23.32 -14.89 -5.42
CA LEU A 130 -22.37 -14.71 -6.51
C LEU A 130 -20.97 -14.34 -5.97
N HIS A 131 -20.88 -13.37 -5.06
CA HIS A 131 -19.61 -12.99 -4.42
C HIS A 131 -18.99 -14.17 -3.68
N VAL A 132 -19.74 -14.88 -2.84
CA VAL A 132 -19.24 -16.07 -2.12
C VAL A 132 -18.75 -17.14 -3.11
N GLY A 133 -19.48 -17.35 -4.21
CA GLY A 133 -19.11 -18.26 -5.29
C GLY A 133 -17.74 -17.97 -5.91
N ARG A 134 -17.32 -16.69 -5.96
CA ARG A 134 -16.00 -16.26 -6.46
C ARG A 134 -14.83 -16.77 -5.62
N ILE A 135 -15.06 -17.30 -4.42
CA ILE A 135 -13.99 -17.97 -3.66
C ILE A 135 -13.49 -19.19 -4.44
N THR A 136 -14.40 -19.97 -5.02
CA THR A 136 -14.12 -21.22 -5.74
C THR A 136 -14.10 -21.06 -7.26
N ASP A 137 -15.07 -20.36 -7.83
CA ASP A 137 -15.16 -20.11 -9.29
C ASP A 137 -15.19 -18.63 -9.58
N ASP A 138 -14.04 -18.11 -9.99
CA ASP A 138 -13.76 -16.68 -9.98
C ASP A 138 -13.66 -16.11 -11.41
N ASP A 139 -14.73 -15.44 -11.83
CA ASP A 139 -14.83 -14.72 -13.09
C ASP A 139 -13.82 -13.58 -13.19
N VAL A 140 -13.60 -12.83 -12.11
CA VAL A 140 -12.69 -11.67 -12.09
C VAL A 140 -11.24 -12.13 -12.24
N LYS A 141 -10.82 -13.13 -11.46
CA LYS A 141 -9.47 -13.70 -11.56
C LYS A 141 -9.23 -14.30 -12.95
N ARG A 142 -10.22 -14.99 -13.53
CA ARG A 142 -10.10 -15.57 -14.87
C ARG A 142 -9.89 -14.49 -15.92
N ARG A 143 -10.72 -13.44 -15.92
CA ARG A 143 -10.59 -12.34 -16.88
C ARG A 143 -9.27 -11.58 -16.73
N LEU A 144 -8.83 -11.32 -15.50
CA LEU A 144 -7.51 -10.71 -15.26
C LEU A 144 -6.36 -11.60 -15.73
N SER A 145 -6.45 -12.91 -15.52
CA SER A 145 -5.41 -13.84 -15.98
C SER A 145 -5.23 -13.78 -17.49
N GLU A 146 -6.31 -13.60 -18.26
CA GLU A 146 -6.24 -13.43 -19.72
C GLU A 146 -5.63 -12.07 -20.10
N LEU A 147 -6.09 -10.99 -19.47
CA LEU A 147 -5.66 -9.62 -19.80
C LEU A 147 -4.19 -9.34 -19.46
N LEU A 148 -3.67 -10.01 -18.43
CA LEU A 148 -2.34 -9.80 -17.87
C LEU A 148 -1.34 -10.90 -18.27
N ASP A 149 -1.74 -11.86 -19.10
CA ASP A 149 -0.85 -12.92 -19.55
C ASP A 149 0.37 -12.34 -20.27
N GLY A 150 1.57 -12.79 -19.90
CA GLY A 150 2.83 -12.26 -20.40
C GLY A 150 3.19 -10.82 -19.97
N LYS A 151 2.35 -10.14 -19.19
CA LYS A 151 2.56 -8.73 -18.76
C LYS A 151 3.07 -8.59 -17.32
N VAL A 152 3.20 -9.70 -16.59
CA VAL A 152 3.69 -9.71 -15.21
C VAL A 152 5.21 -9.85 -15.17
N GLY A 153 5.88 -9.00 -14.40
CA GLY A 153 7.33 -9.07 -14.18
C GLY A 153 7.79 -10.30 -13.39
N PRO A 154 9.08 -10.64 -13.45
CA PRO A 154 9.63 -11.72 -12.65
C PRO A 154 9.68 -11.37 -11.16
N PRO A 155 9.63 -12.37 -10.25
CA PRO A 155 9.90 -12.15 -8.84
C PRO A 155 11.37 -11.79 -8.63
N TYR A 156 11.65 -11.03 -7.56
CA TYR A 156 13.01 -10.92 -7.06
C TYR A 156 13.47 -12.22 -6.41
N THR A 157 14.78 -12.47 -6.51
CA THR A 157 15.46 -13.56 -5.82
C THR A 157 15.46 -13.34 -4.31
N ALA A 158 15.66 -14.42 -3.55
CA ALA A 158 15.76 -14.33 -2.09
C ALA A 158 16.88 -13.40 -1.61
N SER A 159 17.99 -13.30 -2.37
CA SER A 159 19.10 -12.40 -2.05
C SER A 159 18.73 -10.93 -2.26
N GLU A 160 18.00 -10.62 -3.33
CA GLU A 160 17.51 -9.27 -3.61
C GLU A 160 16.49 -8.85 -2.54
N LEU A 161 15.54 -9.73 -2.20
CA LEU A 161 14.57 -9.46 -1.13
C LEU A 161 15.24 -9.22 0.23
N ALA A 162 16.28 -9.99 0.57
CA ALA A 162 17.05 -9.77 1.79
C ALA A 162 17.79 -8.43 1.80
N ALA A 163 18.34 -8.00 0.64
CA ALA A 163 18.97 -6.70 0.49
C ALA A 163 17.94 -5.56 0.61
N LEU A 164 16.76 -5.72 0.01
CA LEU A 164 15.67 -4.76 0.10
C LEU A 164 15.11 -4.62 1.51
N ALA A 165 15.02 -5.71 2.29
CA ALA A 165 14.63 -5.63 3.69
C ALA A 165 15.64 -4.81 4.52
N ILE A 166 16.93 -4.91 4.20
CA ILE A 166 17.98 -4.09 4.83
C ILE A 166 17.85 -2.62 4.45
N GLU A 167 17.64 -2.32 3.16
CA GLU A 167 17.41 -0.96 2.67
C GLU A 167 16.14 -0.36 3.30
N GLY A 168 15.05 -1.13 3.32
CA GLY A 168 13.75 -0.71 3.84
C GLY A 168 13.78 -0.34 5.30
N GLU A 169 14.52 -1.06 6.14
CA GLU A 169 14.69 -0.66 7.54
C GLU A 169 15.33 0.73 7.68
N VAL A 170 16.31 1.06 6.83
CA VAL A 170 16.94 2.39 6.82
C VAL A 170 15.97 3.43 6.29
N ARG A 171 15.36 3.19 5.12
CA ARG A 171 14.41 4.10 4.48
C ARG A 171 13.25 4.45 5.40
N TYR A 172 12.63 3.44 6.01
CA TYR A 172 11.46 3.64 6.87
C TYR A 172 11.82 4.37 8.17
N SER A 173 13.01 4.11 8.73
CA SER A 173 13.51 4.86 9.90
C SER A 173 13.71 6.35 9.62
N GLN A 174 14.04 6.70 8.37
CA GLN A 174 14.28 8.07 7.91
C GLN A 174 13.07 8.67 7.18
N LYS A 175 11.91 7.98 7.20
CA LYS A 175 10.69 8.37 6.47
C LYS A 175 10.93 8.64 4.98
N ILE A 176 11.80 7.86 4.35
CA ILE A 176 12.06 7.93 2.92
C ILE A 176 10.99 7.11 2.19
N PRO A 177 10.20 7.71 1.27
CA PRO A 177 9.11 7.05 0.56
C PRO A 177 9.60 6.04 -0.49
N PRO A 178 8.75 5.13 -1.00
CA PRO A 178 7.41 4.82 -0.49
C PRO A 178 7.45 3.68 0.56
N GLY A 179 6.35 3.52 1.29
CA GLY A 179 6.09 2.43 2.23
C GLY A 179 6.42 2.71 3.69
N PHE A 180 6.93 3.90 4.04
CA PHE A 180 7.32 4.16 5.44
C PHE A 180 6.11 4.21 6.38
N GLU A 181 4.90 4.40 5.87
CA GLU A 181 3.67 4.30 6.66
C GLU A 181 3.40 2.87 7.15
N ASP A 182 3.87 1.85 6.42
CA ASP A 182 3.74 0.43 6.79
C ASP A 182 4.85 -0.06 7.73
N ARG A 183 5.69 0.84 8.26
CA ARG A 183 6.86 0.48 9.08
C ARG A 183 6.53 -0.32 10.34
N ASP A 184 5.33 -0.23 10.88
CA ASP A 184 4.95 -0.95 12.10
C ASP A 184 4.26 -2.29 11.80
N LYS A 185 3.93 -2.56 10.54
CA LYS A 185 3.34 -3.82 10.08
C LYS A 185 4.31 -4.97 10.28
N HIS A 186 3.86 -6.02 10.98
CA HIS A 186 4.67 -7.20 11.33
C HIS A 186 6.01 -6.90 12.01
N LYS A 187 6.10 -5.78 12.74
CA LYS A 187 7.32 -5.37 13.42
C LYS A 187 7.76 -6.43 14.43
N GLY A 188 9.02 -6.86 14.31
CA GLY A 188 9.60 -7.90 15.18
C GLY A 188 9.32 -9.34 14.74
N SER A 189 8.59 -9.54 13.63
CA SER A 189 8.42 -10.88 13.06
C SER A 189 9.74 -11.47 12.58
N GLN A 190 9.89 -12.78 12.75
CA GLN A 190 10.99 -13.58 12.23
C GLN A 190 10.59 -14.37 10.97
N LEU A 191 9.32 -14.32 10.58
CA LEU A 191 8.82 -15.00 9.40
C LEU A 191 9.19 -14.18 8.17
N LEU A 192 9.99 -14.76 7.27
CA LEU A 192 10.45 -14.08 6.05
C LEU A 192 9.29 -13.52 5.22
N ARG A 193 8.18 -14.25 5.14
CA ARG A 193 6.97 -13.79 4.45
C ARG A 193 6.40 -12.50 5.04
N GLU A 194 6.38 -12.39 6.37
CA GLU A 194 5.86 -11.21 7.07
C GLU A 194 6.83 -10.03 6.98
N ILE A 195 8.14 -10.30 7.02
CA ILE A 195 9.17 -9.29 6.75
C ILE A 195 9.02 -8.74 5.32
N ASN A 196 8.83 -9.60 4.33
CA ASN A 196 8.63 -9.15 2.95
C ASN A 196 7.34 -8.33 2.80
N LYS A 197 6.25 -8.74 3.47
CA LYS A 197 4.99 -7.96 3.49
C LYS A 197 5.14 -6.58 4.11
N ARG A 198 6.04 -6.40 5.09
CA ARG A 198 6.35 -5.09 5.66
C ARG A 198 6.99 -4.15 4.65
N TYR A 199 7.78 -4.67 3.72
CA TYR A 199 8.46 -3.89 2.68
C TYR A 199 7.79 -4.02 1.30
N GLY A 200 6.51 -4.40 1.24
CA GLY A 200 5.77 -4.64 -0.01
C GLY A 200 5.85 -3.44 -0.95
N ASP A 201 5.51 -2.24 -0.46
CA ASP A 201 5.58 -0.99 -1.22
C ASP A 201 6.98 -0.68 -1.75
N LEU A 202 8.02 -0.95 -0.96
CA LEU A 202 9.41 -0.76 -1.41
C LEU A 202 9.80 -1.77 -2.50
N ILE A 203 9.41 -3.04 -2.34
CA ILE A 203 9.66 -4.09 -3.32
C ILE A 203 8.95 -3.73 -4.63
N PHE A 204 7.68 -3.35 -4.56
CA PHE A 204 6.88 -2.86 -5.67
C PHE A 204 7.56 -1.68 -6.39
N TRP A 205 7.97 -0.66 -5.63
CA TRP A 205 8.64 0.52 -6.17
C TRP A 205 9.95 0.18 -6.89
N LYS A 206 10.77 -0.71 -6.32
CA LYS A 206 12.02 -1.15 -6.94
C LYS A 206 11.77 -1.92 -8.24
N GLN A 207 10.73 -2.75 -8.30
CA GLN A 207 10.35 -3.44 -9.54
C GLN A 207 9.94 -2.47 -10.64
N VAL A 208 9.22 -1.40 -10.30
CA VAL A 208 8.87 -0.33 -11.23
C VAL A 208 10.11 0.39 -11.75
N LEU A 209 11.06 0.73 -10.87
CA LEU A 209 12.32 1.38 -11.25
C LEU A 209 13.16 0.51 -12.20
N ASP A 210 13.29 -0.78 -11.88
CA ASP A 210 14.07 -1.71 -12.71
C ASP A 210 13.43 -1.88 -14.09
N LYS A 211 12.11 -2.08 -14.17
CA LYS A 211 11.39 -2.18 -15.44
C LYS A 211 11.56 -0.92 -16.29
N ALA A 212 11.38 0.25 -15.69
CA ALA A 212 11.50 1.52 -16.39
C ALA A 212 12.91 1.75 -16.92
N LYS A 213 13.94 1.38 -16.14
CA LYS A 213 15.34 1.45 -16.54
C LYS A 213 15.63 0.50 -17.70
N ASP A 214 15.21 -0.76 -17.59
CA ASP A 214 15.44 -1.78 -18.61
C ASP A 214 14.74 -1.45 -19.94
N ALA A 215 13.51 -0.94 -19.87
CA ALA A 215 12.73 -0.52 -21.04
C ALA A 215 13.10 0.89 -21.54
N SER A 216 13.89 1.66 -20.77
CA SER A 216 14.16 3.07 -21.02
C SER A 216 12.88 3.88 -21.28
N SER A 217 11.84 3.64 -20.48
CA SER A 217 10.51 4.22 -20.65
C SER A 217 10.03 4.94 -19.39
N SER A 218 9.19 5.96 -19.58
CA SER A 218 8.48 6.65 -18.50
C SER A 218 7.41 5.74 -17.90
N VAL A 219 6.92 6.04 -16.70
CA VAL A 219 5.87 5.23 -16.07
C VAL A 219 4.70 6.09 -15.60
N ILE A 220 3.49 5.62 -15.89
CA ILE A 220 2.26 6.03 -15.20
C ILE A 220 1.89 4.94 -14.20
N LEU A 221 1.91 5.27 -12.92
CA LEU A 221 1.32 4.45 -11.88
C LEU A 221 -0.14 4.84 -11.66
N VAL A 222 -1.03 3.86 -11.62
CA VAL A 222 -2.42 4.03 -11.21
C VAL A 222 -2.63 3.32 -9.89
N THR A 223 -3.03 4.07 -8.86
CA THR A 223 -3.28 3.55 -7.51
C THR A 223 -4.56 4.15 -6.92
N GLY A 224 -5.26 3.39 -6.09
CA GLY A 224 -6.35 3.86 -5.24
C GLY A 224 -5.87 4.44 -3.89
N GLU A 225 -4.59 4.25 -3.55
CA GLU A 225 -3.97 4.68 -2.29
C GLU A 225 -3.87 6.21 -2.22
N ARG A 226 -3.92 6.77 -1.00
CA ARG A 226 -3.74 8.22 -0.74
C ARG A 226 -2.72 8.54 0.37
N LYS A 227 -1.93 7.55 0.76
CA LYS A 227 -0.87 7.69 1.76
C LYS A 227 0.08 8.83 1.42
N GLU A 228 0.59 9.50 2.45
CA GLU A 228 1.44 10.69 2.32
C GLU A 228 2.82 10.35 1.75
N ASP A 229 3.21 9.07 1.82
CA ASP A 229 4.44 8.55 1.22
C ASP A 229 4.34 8.30 -0.30
N TRP A 230 3.15 8.46 -0.89
CA TRP A 230 2.92 8.44 -2.34
C TRP A 230 2.46 9.79 -2.90
N TRP A 231 1.77 10.59 -2.09
CA TRP A 231 1.10 11.82 -2.52
C TRP A 231 1.54 13.05 -1.74
N SER A 232 1.69 14.17 -2.44
CA SER A 232 1.80 15.48 -1.81
C SER A 232 0.42 16.03 -1.48
N VAL A 233 0.15 16.25 -0.19
CA VAL A 233 -1.13 16.76 0.33
C VAL A 233 -0.90 18.06 1.09
N CYS A 234 -1.75 19.06 0.87
CA CYS A 234 -1.73 20.32 1.62
C CYS A 234 -3.16 20.78 1.92
N GLY A 235 -3.45 21.06 3.19
CA GLY A 235 -4.78 21.52 3.63
C GLY A 235 -5.92 20.59 3.22
N GLY A 236 -5.68 19.27 3.25
CA GLY A 236 -6.65 18.25 2.86
C GLY A 236 -6.87 18.11 1.34
N LYS A 237 -6.07 18.80 0.51
CA LYS A 237 -6.12 18.68 -0.95
C LYS A 237 -4.86 18.01 -1.48
N THR A 238 -5.03 16.95 -2.27
CA THR A 238 -3.94 16.33 -3.02
C THR A 238 -3.45 17.30 -4.10
N ILE A 239 -2.18 17.69 -4.03
CA ILE A 239 -1.51 18.53 -5.03
C ILE A 239 -1.11 17.67 -6.24
N GLY A 240 -0.56 16.48 -5.99
CA GLY A 240 -0.06 15.58 -7.01
C GLY A 240 0.83 14.48 -6.42
N PRO A 241 1.54 13.72 -7.27
CA PRO A 241 2.52 12.72 -6.83
C PRO A 241 3.60 13.35 -5.96
N LEU A 242 4.13 12.58 -5.00
CA LEU A 242 5.20 13.04 -4.12
C LEU A 242 6.47 13.38 -4.94
N PRO A 243 7.01 14.63 -4.87
CA PRO A 243 8.16 15.05 -5.67
C PRO A 243 9.41 14.18 -5.49
N GLU A 244 9.62 13.64 -4.29
CA GLU A 244 10.73 12.75 -3.92
C GLU A 244 10.71 11.45 -4.72
N LEU A 245 9.52 10.90 -5.00
CA LEU A 245 9.38 9.70 -5.84
C LEU A 245 9.71 10.00 -7.29
N MET A 246 9.21 11.13 -7.81
CA MET A 246 9.52 11.58 -9.17
C MET A 246 11.01 11.89 -9.33
N GLU A 247 11.64 12.46 -8.30
CA GLU A 247 13.09 12.69 -8.28
C GLU A 247 13.90 11.40 -8.23
N GLU A 248 13.56 10.46 -7.34
CA GLU A 248 14.24 9.16 -7.30
C GLU A 248 14.12 8.44 -8.65
N PHE A 249 12.92 8.41 -9.24
CA PHE A 249 12.68 7.78 -10.53
C PHE A 249 13.52 8.42 -11.62
N SER A 250 13.47 9.75 -11.77
CA SER A 250 14.24 10.47 -12.78
C SER A 250 15.74 10.28 -12.60
N LEU A 251 16.25 10.27 -11.36
CA LEU A 251 17.67 10.04 -11.09
C LEU A 251 18.13 8.61 -11.39
N VAL A 252 17.25 7.62 -11.31
CA VAL A 252 17.59 6.20 -11.54
C VAL A 252 17.43 5.82 -13.01
N THR A 253 16.38 6.31 -13.67
CA THR A 253 15.97 5.88 -15.02
C THR A 253 16.28 6.92 -16.10
N GLY A 254 16.44 8.20 -15.73
CA GLY A 254 16.50 9.32 -16.67
C GLY A 254 15.17 9.60 -17.38
N LYS A 255 14.05 9.07 -16.87
CA LYS A 255 12.71 9.16 -17.47
C LYS A 255 11.71 9.84 -16.54
N ASP A 256 10.51 10.09 -17.05
CA ASP A 256 9.43 10.76 -16.31
C ASP A 256 8.54 9.74 -15.58
N PHE A 257 8.00 10.14 -14.44
CA PHE A 257 7.09 9.33 -13.64
C PHE A 257 5.89 10.17 -13.19
N TYR A 258 4.72 9.56 -13.17
CA TYR A 258 3.51 10.20 -12.66
C TYR A 258 2.56 9.20 -12.02
N ILE A 259 1.72 9.68 -11.11
CA ILE A 259 0.71 8.88 -10.42
C ILE A 259 -0.69 9.44 -10.71
N TYR A 260 -1.61 8.57 -11.09
CA TYR A 260 -3.04 8.87 -11.11
C TYR A 260 -3.78 8.07 -10.04
N SER A 261 -4.78 8.70 -9.45
CA SER A 261 -5.81 7.97 -8.74
C SER A 261 -6.67 7.17 -9.74
N THR A 262 -7.25 6.03 -9.34
CA THR A 262 -8.04 5.19 -10.25
C THR A 262 -9.17 5.95 -10.95
N HIS A 263 -9.94 6.78 -10.23
CA HIS A 263 -11.04 7.56 -10.81
C HIS A 263 -10.52 8.63 -11.80
N SER A 264 -9.41 9.31 -11.47
CA SER A 264 -8.81 10.29 -12.38
C SER A 264 -8.27 9.60 -13.63
N PHE A 265 -7.66 8.43 -13.48
CA PHE A 265 -7.19 7.62 -14.60
C PHE A 265 -8.32 7.21 -15.54
N LEU A 266 -9.45 6.70 -15.02
CA LEU A 266 -10.62 6.37 -15.83
C LEU A 266 -11.16 7.59 -16.60
N LYS A 267 -11.19 8.76 -15.96
CA LYS A 267 -11.58 10.01 -16.61
C LYS A 267 -10.63 10.38 -17.76
N PHE A 268 -9.32 10.35 -17.53
CA PHE A 268 -8.33 10.71 -18.55
C PHE A 268 -8.20 9.66 -19.65
N ALA A 269 -8.48 8.39 -19.36
CA ALA A 269 -8.54 7.34 -20.37
C ALA A 269 -9.63 7.61 -21.42
N ASN A 270 -10.72 8.28 -21.06
CA ASN A 270 -11.72 8.71 -22.03
C ASN A 270 -11.14 9.69 -23.05
N ASP A 271 -10.32 10.64 -22.58
CA ASP A 271 -9.74 11.69 -23.41
C ASP A 271 -8.56 11.16 -24.26
N TYR A 272 -7.62 10.43 -23.64
CA TYR A 272 -6.37 10.02 -24.28
C TYR A 272 -6.44 8.67 -25.00
N ARG A 273 -7.41 7.81 -24.68
CA ARG A 273 -7.57 6.47 -25.29
C ARG A 273 -8.96 6.26 -25.91
N HIS A 274 -9.70 7.35 -26.12
CA HIS A 274 -11.05 7.35 -26.73
C HIS A 274 -12.02 6.34 -26.09
N GLN A 275 -11.91 6.16 -24.77
CA GLN A 275 -12.83 5.31 -24.03
C GLN A 275 -14.11 6.08 -23.69
N ASN A 276 -15.21 5.35 -23.50
CA ASN A 276 -16.50 5.90 -23.12
C ASN A 276 -16.92 5.39 -21.74
N THR A 277 -16.14 5.70 -20.71
CA THR A 277 -16.51 5.42 -19.31
C THR A 277 -17.54 6.43 -18.84
N SER A 278 -18.66 5.95 -18.28
CA SER A 278 -19.74 6.83 -17.82
C SER A 278 -19.29 7.66 -16.59
N PRO A 279 -19.82 8.88 -16.40
CA PRO A 279 -19.56 9.66 -15.19
C PRO A 279 -19.92 8.91 -13.91
N ALA A 280 -21.02 8.13 -13.95
CA ALA A 280 -21.45 7.30 -12.83
C ALA A 280 -20.39 6.26 -12.42
N ALA A 281 -19.72 5.62 -13.38
CA ALA A 281 -18.64 4.67 -13.09
C ALA A 281 -17.41 5.37 -12.48
N VAL A 282 -17.08 6.56 -12.97
CA VAL A 282 -15.98 7.37 -12.39
C VAL A 282 -16.30 7.80 -10.95
N ASP A 283 -17.53 8.22 -10.70
CA ASP A 283 -18.01 8.61 -9.38
C ASP A 283 -18.06 7.42 -8.42
N GLU A 284 -18.52 6.26 -8.87
CA GLU A 284 -18.52 5.03 -8.06
C GLU A 284 -17.11 4.65 -7.62
N VAL A 285 -16.14 4.65 -8.54
CA VAL A 285 -14.75 4.39 -8.19
C VAL A 285 -14.25 5.41 -7.17
N ARG A 286 -14.55 6.70 -7.35
CA ARG A 286 -14.17 7.74 -6.37
C ARG A 286 -14.77 7.47 -4.99
N ASP A 287 -16.05 7.14 -4.93
CA ASP A 287 -16.82 7.05 -3.68
C ASP A 287 -16.54 5.74 -2.93
N ALA A 288 -16.28 4.64 -3.64
CA ALA A 288 -15.84 3.38 -3.03
C ALA A 288 -14.59 3.59 -2.15
N PHE A 289 -13.63 4.41 -2.59
CA PHE A 289 -12.44 4.74 -1.81
C PHE A 289 -12.72 5.68 -0.62
N VAL A 290 -13.65 6.64 -0.75
CA VAL A 290 -14.00 7.53 0.36
C VAL A 290 -14.67 6.74 1.50
N ASN A 291 -15.57 5.83 1.13
CA ASN A 291 -16.28 4.98 2.09
C ASN A 291 -15.32 4.02 2.81
N GLU A 292 -14.26 3.54 2.16
CA GLU A 292 -13.21 2.74 2.83
C GLU A 292 -12.46 3.54 3.89
N GLY A 293 -12.10 4.79 3.60
CA GLY A 293 -11.48 5.69 4.57
C GLY A 293 -12.39 5.99 5.75
N GLU A 294 -13.70 6.18 5.53
CA GLU A 294 -14.67 6.38 6.61
C GLU A 294 -14.91 5.12 7.45
N LEU A 295 -14.96 3.93 6.82
CA LEU A 295 -15.11 2.66 7.54
C LEU A 295 -13.87 2.37 8.40
N ALA A 296 -12.68 2.52 7.82
CA ALA A 296 -11.41 2.38 8.53
C ALA A 296 -11.26 3.42 9.64
N ALA A 297 -11.69 4.66 9.42
CA ALA A 297 -11.70 5.70 10.46
C ALA A 297 -12.70 5.41 11.58
N ARG A 298 -13.85 4.77 11.29
CA ARG A 298 -14.81 4.34 12.31
C ARG A 298 -14.29 3.15 13.13
N GLU A 299 -13.66 2.18 12.47
CA GLU A 299 -13.01 1.04 13.12
C GLU A 299 -11.82 1.50 13.98
N ALA A 300 -10.97 2.37 13.42
CA ALA A 300 -9.87 3.00 14.13
C ALA A 300 -10.36 3.90 15.27
N ALA A 301 -11.47 4.64 15.12
CA ALA A 301 -12.05 5.44 16.21
C ALA A 301 -12.59 4.55 17.35
N GLN A 302 -13.14 3.37 17.03
CA GLN A 302 -13.50 2.37 18.03
C GLN A 302 -12.27 1.79 18.75
N GLU A 303 -11.17 1.53 18.04
CA GLU A 303 -9.90 1.07 18.64
C GLU A 303 -9.13 2.17 19.39
N THR A 304 -9.19 3.42 18.93
CA THR A 304 -8.51 4.58 19.53
C THR A 304 -9.22 5.04 20.81
N SER A 305 -10.54 4.85 20.88
CA SER A 305 -11.33 5.00 22.12
C SER A 305 -10.83 4.08 23.25
N LEU A 306 -10.18 2.96 22.90
CA LEU A 306 -9.60 1.99 23.83
C LEU A 306 -8.16 2.31 24.28
N LEU A 307 -7.45 3.23 23.61
CA LEU A 307 -5.99 3.39 23.76
C LEU A 307 -5.47 4.84 23.84
N GLY A 308 -6.34 5.84 24.02
CA GLY A 308 -5.92 7.23 24.10
C GLY A 308 -5.14 7.58 25.37
N ASP A 309 -3.80 7.67 25.26
CA ASP A 309 -3.01 8.75 25.86
C ASP A 309 -1.53 8.73 25.36
N ILE A 310 -1.02 9.93 25.00
CA ILE A 310 0.40 10.38 24.91
C ILE A 310 0.96 10.79 23.52
N THR A 311 0.81 12.10 23.25
CA THR A 311 1.75 13.16 22.77
C THR A 311 2.54 13.11 21.44
N GLU A 312 2.12 13.98 20.51
CA GLU A 312 2.78 15.15 19.85
C GLU A 312 4.32 15.41 19.79
N ASN A 313 4.73 15.83 18.56
CA ASN A 313 5.65 16.91 18.12
C ASN A 313 7.13 16.67 17.69
N GLY A 314 7.48 17.18 16.49
CA GLY A 314 8.76 17.89 16.21
C GLY A 314 9.55 17.54 14.92
N ASP A 315 9.58 18.46 13.94
CA ASP A 315 10.33 18.46 12.66
C ASP A 315 11.85 18.77 12.77
N ILE A 316 12.64 18.59 11.68
CA ILE A 316 13.77 19.46 11.19
C ILE A 316 14.43 18.89 9.88
N GLU A 317 14.76 19.78 8.92
CA GLU A 317 15.32 19.60 7.55
C GLU A 317 16.88 19.61 7.42
N LEU A 318 17.40 19.23 6.23
CA LEU A 318 18.59 19.75 5.43
C LEU A 318 19.58 18.66 4.86
N PRO A 319 20.52 18.94 3.91
CA PRO A 319 20.40 18.84 2.43
C PRO A 319 21.53 18.04 1.70
N SER A 320 21.43 17.95 0.37
CA SER A 320 22.24 17.23 -0.66
C SER A 320 23.68 17.76 -0.89
N THR A 321 24.72 17.04 -1.36
CA THR A 321 24.92 16.28 -2.63
C THR A 321 26.25 15.48 -2.63
N ARG A 322 26.17 14.17 -2.95
CA ARG A 322 27.13 13.23 -3.59
C ARG A 322 26.68 11.82 -3.17
N ARG A 323 26.12 11.03 -4.09
CA ARG A 323 25.14 10.00 -3.71
C ARG A 323 25.71 8.86 -2.86
N TYR A 324 26.97 8.46 -3.04
CA TYR A 324 27.68 7.52 -2.13
C TYR A 324 29.16 7.92 -1.95
N ASP A 325 29.43 9.15 -1.53
CA ASP A 325 30.80 9.57 -1.19
C ASP A 325 31.20 9.13 0.23
N ILE A 326 32.42 9.48 0.63
CA ILE A 326 32.90 9.25 2.00
C ILE A 326 31.91 9.82 3.02
N LYS A 327 31.32 11.00 2.76
CA LYS A 327 30.32 11.62 3.65
C LYS A 327 29.03 10.80 3.75
N TYR A 328 28.59 10.16 2.68
CA TYR A 328 27.46 9.24 2.71
C TYR A 328 27.74 8.03 3.62
N TYR A 329 28.88 7.36 3.45
CA TYR A 329 29.21 6.21 4.29
C TYR A 329 29.48 6.63 5.74
N GLN A 330 30.01 7.83 5.97
CA GLN A 330 30.15 8.42 7.31
C GLN A 330 28.79 8.69 7.95
N ARG A 331 27.82 9.29 7.23
CA ARG A 331 26.45 9.49 7.74
C ARG A 331 25.77 8.17 8.10
N ILE A 332 25.97 7.13 7.30
CA ILE A 332 25.45 5.79 7.60
C ILE A 332 26.16 5.19 8.81
N GLU A 333 27.49 5.32 8.90
CA GLU A 333 28.26 4.82 10.03
C GLU A 333 27.84 5.51 11.34
N GLU A 334 27.64 6.83 11.32
CA GLU A 334 27.11 7.62 12.43
C GLU A 334 25.70 7.18 12.82
N SER A 335 24.80 7.02 11.85
CA SER A 335 23.43 6.55 12.09
C SER A 335 23.38 5.11 12.65
N ILE A 336 24.24 4.22 12.13
CA ILE A 336 24.41 2.86 12.66
C ILE A 336 24.93 2.91 14.09
N GLU A 337 25.90 3.78 14.40
CA GLU A 337 26.45 3.91 15.75
C GLU A 337 25.39 4.40 16.74
N VAL A 338 24.59 5.41 16.40
CA VAL A 338 23.46 5.87 17.23
C VAL A 338 22.46 4.75 17.47
N THR A 339 22.12 3.98 16.43
CA THR A 339 21.20 2.84 16.55
C THR A 339 21.79 1.74 17.44
N ILE A 340 23.10 1.50 17.36
CA ILE A 340 23.79 0.54 18.24
C ILE A 340 23.77 1.03 19.69
N GLN A 341 23.98 2.32 19.95
CA GLN A 341 23.91 2.89 21.31
C GLN A 341 22.50 2.74 21.92
N GLN A 342 21.46 2.98 21.13
CA GLN A 342 20.07 2.74 21.54
C GLN A 342 19.84 1.25 21.84
N LEU A 343 20.30 0.36 20.96
CA LEU A 343 20.20 -1.10 21.18
C LEU A 343 20.99 -1.56 22.40
N ASP A 344 22.17 -1.01 22.67
CA ASP A 344 22.96 -1.34 23.84
C ASP A 344 22.23 -0.93 25.13
N SER A 345 21.53 0.21 25.10
CA SER A 345 20.67 0.66 26.21
C SER A 345 19.47 -0.27 26.42
N MET A 346 18.82 -0.71 25.33
CA MET A 346 17.73 -1.69 25.39
C MET A 346 18.23 -3.07 25.87
N ILE A 347 19.40 -3.51 25.41
CA ILE A 347 20.03 -4.77 25.82
C ILE A 347 20.34 -4.73 27.32
N LEU A 348 20.81 -3.60 27.84
CA LEU A 348 21.07 -3.43 29.27
C LEU A 348 19.77 -3.57 30.09
N ASN A 349 18.73 -2.83 29.71
CA ASN A 349 17.42 -2.89 30.37
C ASN A 349 16.82 -4.30 30.34
N VAL A 350 16.89 -4.96 29.18
CA VAL A 350 16.38 -6.34 29.05
C VAL A 350 17.23 -7.33 29.84
N ARG A 351 18.55 -7.13 29.96
CA ARG A 351 19.40 -7.96 30.83
C ARG A 351 19.01 -7.81 32.30
N GLU A 352 18.73 -6.60 32.76
CA GLU A 352 18.22 -6.36 34.11
C GLU A 352 16.88 -7.06 34.32
N LYS A 353 15.94 -6.94 33.37
CA LYS A 353 14.66 -7.64 33.41
C LYS A 353 14.79 -9.16 33.37
N VAL A 354 15.75 -9.71 32.62
CA VAL A 354 16.03 -11.16 32.63
C VAL A 354 16.54 -11.57 34.01
N ALA A 355 17.45 -10.81 34.62
CA ALA A 355 17.98 -11.10 35.95
C ALA A 355 16.89 -11.02 37.04
N GLU A 356 16.01 -10.03 36.97
CA GLU A 356 14.84 -9.93 37.86
C GLU A 356 13.85 -11.09 37.64
N ALA A 357 13.56 -11.41 36.39
CA ALA A 357 12.66 -12.51 36.04
C ALA A 357 13.21 -13.87 36.50
N GLU A 358 14.53 -14.08 36.46
CA GLU A 358 15.17 -15.30 36.96
C GLU A 358 14.99 -15.49 38.48
N VAL A 359 14.76 -14.41 39.23
CA VAL A 359 14.57 -14.45 40.68
C VAL A 359 13.09 -14.57 41.07
N VAL A 360 12.19 -13.92 40.32
CA VAL A 360 10.79 -13.68 40.78
C VAL A 360 9.72 -14.23 39.83
N SER A 361 10.07 -14.65 38.61
CA SER A 361 9.09 -15.02 37.58
C SER A 361 9.10 -16.52 37.21
N SER A 362 8.07 -16.95 36.48
CA SER A 362 7.99 -18.33 35.98
C SER A 362 9.02 -18.61 34.87
N PRO A 363 9.43 -19.87 34.68
CA PRO A 363 10.39 -20.25 33.63
C PRO A 363 9.99 -19.78 32.22
N ALA A 364 8.69 -19.77 31.91
CA ALA A 364 8.19 -19.29 30.63
C ALA A 364 8.43 -17.79 30.41
N VAL A 365 8.29 -16.97 31.46
CA VAL A 365 8.55 -15.52 31.39
C VAL A 365 10.05 -15.26 31.21
N VAL A 366 10.89 -16.02 31.91
CA VAL A 366 12.35 -15.96 31.75
C VAL A 366 12.77 -16.31 30.33
N GLU A 367 12.17 -17.36 29.74
CA GLU A 367 12.48 -17.80 28.38
C GLU A 367 12.10 -16.75 27.32
N VAL A 368 10.95 -16.08 27.49
CA VAL A 368 10.55 -14.97 26.62
C VAL A 368 11.52 -13.80 26.70
N GLN A 369 11.94 -13.39 27.90
CA GLN A 369 12.90 -12.30 28.09
C GLN A 369 14.29 -12.67 27.55
N LYS A 370 14.71 -13.93 27.69
CA LYS A 370 15.95 -14.46 27.06
C LYS A 370 15.87 -14.47 25.55
N GLY A 371 14.73 -14.83 24.97
CA GLY A 371 14.48 -14.75 23.53
C GLY A 371 14.56 -13.31 23.01
N HIS A 372 13.96 -12.37 23.74
CA HIS A 372 14.04 -10.94 23.43
C HIS A 372 15.49 -10.42 23.50
N LEU A 373 16.24 -10.81 24.54
CA LEU A 373 17.66 -10.49 24.67
C LEU A 373 18.50 -11.07 23.53
N ALA A 374 18.26 -12.32 23.13
CA ALA A 374 18.94 -12.97 22.02
C ALA A 374 18.68 -12.24 20.69
N ASN A 375 17.44 -11.79 20.47
CA ASN A 375 17.06 -11.01 19.30
C ASN A 375 17.79 -9.67 19.23
N LEU A 376 17.80 -8.90 20.33
CA LEU A 376 18.51 -7.62 20.40
C LEU A 376 20.02 -7.79 20.17
N ASN A 377 20.62 -8.84 20.74
CA ASN A 377 22.04 -9.15 20.51
C ASN A 377 22.34 -9.53 19.05
N SER A 378 21.44 -10.27 18.40
CA SER A 378 21.55 -10.61 16.98
C SER A 378 21.46 -9.36 16.10
N ARG A 379 20.49 -8.47 16.36
CA ARG A 379 20.32 -7.19 15.66
C ARG A 379 21.54 -6.30 15.81
N ARG A 380 22.09 -6.18 17.03
CA ARG A 380 23.35 -5.48 17.30
C ARG A 380 24.52 -6.08 16.52
N LYS A 381 24.66 -7.42 16.48
CA LYS A 381 25.71 -8.11 15.72
C LYS A 381 25.62 -7.78 14.23
N THR A 382 24.42 -7.77 13.66
CA THR A 382 24.17 -7.40 12.26
C THR A 382 24.55 -5.94 11.97
N LEU A 383 24.18 -5.00 12.84
CA LEU A 383 24.57 -3.59 12.69
C LEU A 383 26.08 -3.41 12.80
N ARG A 384 26.77 -4.11 13.72
CA ARG A 384 28.24 -4.09 13.81
C ARG A 384 28.93 -4.71 12.56
N MET A 385 28.28 -5.61 11.84
CA MET A 385 28.78 -6.08 10.53
C MET A 385 28.61 -5.03 9.45
N LYS A 386 27.46 -4.34 9.42
CA LYS A 386 27.19 -3.23 8.49
C LYS A 386 28.10 -2.03 8.73
N GLN A 387 28.37 -1.69 9.99
CA GLN A 387 29.33 -0.66 10.36
C GLN A 387 30.69 -0.94 9.75
N ARG A 388 31.21 -2.17 9.93
CA ARG A 388 32.49 -2.60 9.34
C ARG A 388 32.51 -2.54 7.82
N TYR A 389 31.36 -2.77 7.17
CA TYR A 389 31.24 -2.59 5.72
C TYR A 389 31.38 -1.11 5.33
N CYS A 390 30.69 -0.20 6.03
CA CYS A 390 30.82 1.24 5.82
C CYS A 390 32.25 1.72 6.04
N SER A 391 32.90 1.34 7.13
CA SER A 391 34.30 1.72 7.41
C SER A 391 35.23 1.22 6.30
N ARG A 392 35.04 -0.01 5.79
CA ARG A 392 35.81 -0.54 4.65
C ARG A 392 35.60 0.27 3.37
N LYS A 393 34.37 0.68 3.08
CA LYS A 393 34.07 1.52 1.91
C LYS A 393 34.69 2.90 2.02
N ILE A 394 34.66 3.52 3.21
CA ILE A 394 35.35 4.78 3.50
C ILE A 394 36.85 4.64 3.26
N SER A 395 37.49 3.59 3.82
CA SER A 395 38.93 3.36 3.64
C SER A 395 39.31 3.08 2.18
N GLN A 396 38.52 2.30 1.44
CA GLN A 396 38.73 2.07 0.01
C GLN A 396 38.70 3.39 -0.77
N MET A 397 37.68 4.22 -0.54
CA MET A 397 37.53 5.50 -1.23
C MET A 397 38.61 6.53 -0.88
N LEU A 398 39.12 6.51 0.36
CA LEU A 398 40.25 7.34 0.78
C LEU A 398 41.57 6.91 0.09
N ASN A 399 41.79 5.61 -0.07
CA ASN A 399 42.97 5.09 -0.76
C ASN A 399 42.93 5.33 -2.27
N ASP A 400 41.77 5.20 -2.90
CA ASP A 400 41.57 5.49 -4.33
C ASP A 400 41.74 7.00 -4.66
N SER A 401 41.65 7.87 -3.65
CA SER A 401 41.88 9.32 -3.79
C SER A 401 43.35 9.77 -3.61
N LEU A 402 44.25 8.83 -3.26
CA LEU A 402 45.69 9.05 -3.05
C LEU A 402 46.56 8.54 -4.21
N ILE A 403 45.95 7.86 -5.20
CA ILE A 403 46.54 7.45 -6.49
C ILE A 403 46.08 8.44 -7.55
#